data_AF-A0AAD9AWU1-F1
#
_entry.id   AF-A0AAD9AWU1-F1
#
_cell.length_a   1.000
_cell.length_b   1.000
_cell.length_c   1.000
_cell.angle_alpha   90.00
_cell.angle_beta   90.00
_cell.angle_gamma   90.00
#
_symmetry.space_group_name_H-M   'P 1'
#
loop_
_entity.id
_entity.type
_entity.pdbx_description
1 polymer ?
#
loop_
_entity_poly.entity_id
_entity_poly.type
_entity_poly.pdbx_seq_one_letter_code
_entity_poly.pdbx_strand_id
1 'polypeptide(L)'
;MDRLRIASHSLENNIRTIKAIHQEVDKSHILWESSQQPVEKDKFSQCIVNIVRQLEFQRTHVQSIIYRLEAVTTMVRDWINLRNAHTMERMTARSILEAHTMRIIALLTLCFLPPTFIAGFLDMGYIDLIVRKGHLRLDVQPGLWLYLAIALPLVLIIMISYILWDRRNVRRAVRNHSHV
;
A
#
# COMPACT_ATOMS: atom_id res chain seq x y z
N MET A 1 -3.80 5.28 -25.66
CA MET A 1 -2.57 4.81 -26.34
C MET A 1 -2.86 4.20 -27.71
N ASP A 2 -4.00 3.52 -27.88
CA ASP A 2 -4.33 2.81 -29.13
C ASP A 2 -4.37 3.69 -30.37
N ARG A 3 -4.92 4.91 -30.29
CA ARG A 3 -5.03 5.80 -31.46
C ARG A 3 -3.68 6.28 -32.02
N LEU A 4 -2.68 6.51 -31.16
CA LEU A 4 -1.32 6.88 -31.58
C LEU A 4 -0.59 5.70 -32.22
N ARG A 5 -0.80 4.50 -31.68
CA ARG A 5 -0.24 3.27 -32.21
C ARG A 5 -0.86 2.91 -33.57
N ILE A 6 -2.16 3.11 -33.72
CA ILE A 6 -2.89 3.00 -34.99
C ILE A 6 -2.39 4.04 -36.00
N ALA A 7 -2.18 5.29 -35.59
CA ALA A 7 -1.64 6.34 -36.46
C ALA A 7 -0.22 6.00 -36.95
N SER A 8 0.66 5.54 -36.06
CA SER A 8 2.00 5.06 -36.43
C SER A 8 1.94 3.91 -37.42
N HIS A 9 1.00 2.97 -37.24
CA HIS A 9 0.84 1.81 -38.11
C HIS A 9 0.29 2.22 -39.50
N SER A 10 -0.66 3.15 -39.54
CA SER A 10 -1.19 3.71 -40.79
C SER A 10 -0.13 4.49 -41.57
N LEU A 11 0.71 5.28 -40.88
CA LEU A 11 1.88 5.95 -41.47
C LEU A 11 2.86 4.93 -42.07
N GLU A 12 3.12 3.83 -41.37
CA GLU A 12 3.99 2.77 -41.86
C GLU A 12 3.44 2.07 -43.10
N ASN A 13 2.14 1.79 -43.14
CA ASN A 13 1.50 1.24 -44.33
C ASN A 13 1.55 2.22 -45.50
N ASN A 14 1.31 3.50 -45.28
CA ASN A 14 1.40 4.53 -46.33
C ASN A 14 2.82 4.67 -46.88
N ILE A 15 3.84 4.58 -46.03
CA ILE A 15 5.25 4.58 -46.48
C ILE A 15 5.54 3.34 -47.33
N ARG A 16 5.05 2.16 -46.92
CA ARG A 16 5.25 0.91 -47.68
C ARG A 16 4.55 0.94 -49.03
N THR A 17 3.31 1.42 -49.10
CA THR A 17 2.59 1.53 -50.38
C THR A 17 3.25 2.53 -51.31
N ILE A 18 3.70 3.68 -50.81
CA ILE A 18 4.42 4.66 -51.64
C ILE A 18 5.77 4.11 -52.11
N LYS A 19 6.50 3.36 -51.28
CA LYS A 19 7.73 2.66 -51.70
C LYS A 19 7.45 1.59 -52.76
N ALA A 20 6.36 0.83 -52.61
CA ALA A 20 5.94 -0.16 -53.60
C ALA A 20 5.52 0.49 -54.93
N ILE A 21 4.80 1.62 -54.89
CA ILE A 21 4.42 2.39 -56.08
C ILE A 21 5.66 2.97 -56.76
N HIS A 22 6.62 3.50 -55.99
CA HIS A 22 7.89 3.96 -56.53
C HIS A 22 8.63 2.85 -57.26
N GLN A 23 8.71 1.66 -56.65
CA GLN A 23 9.36 0.49 -57.23
C GLN A 23 8.63 -0.03 -58.48
N GLU A 24 7.30 0.07 -58.52
CA GLU A 24 6.50 -0.33 -59.68
C GLU A 24 6.62 0.66 -60.85
N VAL A 25 6.70 1.96 -60.55
CA VAL A 25 7.00 3.01 -61.53
C VAL A 25 8.43 2.83 -62.10
N ASP A 26 9.38 2.44 -61.25
CA ASP A 26 10.76 2.18 -61.65
C ASP A 26 10.93 0.87 -62.44
N LYS A 27 10.06 -0.13 -62.23
CA LYS A 27 9.96 -1.33 -63.08
C LYS A 27 9.27 -1.06 -64.41
N SER A 28 8.16 -0.33 -64.39
CA SER A 28 7.40 0.06 -65.59
C SER A 28 8.22 0.96 -66.52
N HIS A 29 9.25 1.62 -65.98
CA HIS A 29 10.26 2.36 -66.73
C HIS A 29 11.03 1.50 -67.75
N ILE A 30 11.34 0.23 -67.44
CA ILE A 30 12.02 -0.69 -68.38
C ILE A 30 11.16 -0.92 -69.64
N LEU A 31 9.84 -0.75 -69.53
CA LEU A 31 8.88 -0.91 -70.62
C LEU A 31 8.52 0.41 -71.33
N TRP A 32 8.77 1.57 -70.71
CA TRP A 32 8.37 2.91 -71.18
C TRP A 32 9.52 3.78 -71.75
N GLU A 33 10.74 3.24 -71.82
CA GLU A 33 11.94 3.95 -72.34
C GLU A 33 11.83 4.32 -73.84
N SER A 34 10.78 3.88 -74.53
CA SER A 34 10.47 4.24 -75.92
C SER A 34 9.69 5.55 -76.10
N SER A 35 9.15 6.18 -75.04
CA SER A 35 8.40 7.44 -75.14
C SER A 35 9.03 8.61 -74.36
N GLN A 36 10.08 9.16 -74.97
CA GLN A 36 10.55 10.56 -74.96
C GLN A 36 9.85 11.58 -74.00
N GLN A 37 10.14 11.57 -72.69
CA GLN A 37 10.17 12.79 -71.82
C GLN A 37 10.92 12.57 -70.48
N PRO A 38 12.25 12.75 -70.42
CA PRO A 38 13.07 12.48 -69.23
C PRO A 38 12.97 13.52 -68.09
N VAL A 39 12.43 14.73 -68.34
CA VAL A 39 12.42 15.84 -67.36
C VAL A 39 11.26 15.77 -66.36
N GLU A 40 10.10 15.22 -66.75
CA GLU A 40 8.96 15.04 -65.84
C GLU A 40 9.19 13.89 -64.85
N LYS A 41 9.95 12.86 -65.26
CA LYS A 41 10.29 11.70 -64.46
C LYS A 41 11.11 12.06 -63.22
N ASP A 42 12.14 12.90 -63.41
CA ASP A 42 13.05 13.26 -62.33
C ASP A 42 12.34 14.12 -61.26
N LYS A 43 11.43 15.00 -61.70
CA LYS A 43 10.54 15.77 -60.81
C LYS A 43 9.58 14.87 -60.02
N PHE A 44 9.00 13.86 -60.66
CA PHE A 44 8.09 12.92 -60.00
C PHE A 44 8.83 12.05 -58.96
N SER A 45 10.00 11.52 -59.33
CA SER A 45 10.85 10.74 -58.42
C SER A 45 11.28 11.57 -57.20
N GLN A 46 11.71 12.82 -57.40
CA GLN A 46 12.05 13.75 -56.33
C GLN A 46 10.84 14.08 -55.42
N CYS A 47 9.65 14.23 -56.00
CA CYS A 47 8.42 14.45 -55.23
C CYS A 47 8.11 13.26 -54.31
N ILE A 48 8.18 12.04 -54.83
CA ILE A 48 7.99 10.82 -54.04
C ILE A 48 9.01 10.73 -52.90
N VAL A 49 10.30 10.95 -53.19
CA VAL A 49 11.36 10.90 -52.18
C VAL A 49 11.11 11.93 -51.07
N ASN A 50 10.68 13.14 -51.42
CA ASN A 50 10.34 14.17 -50.43
C ASN A 50 9.12 13.79 -49.58
N ILE A 51 8.06 13.23 -50.18
CA ILE A 51 6.89 12.76 -49.44
C ILE A 51 7.26 11.63 -48.48
N VAL A 52 8.07 10.66 -48.92
CA VAL A 52 8.54 9.56 -48.07
C VAL A 52 9.36 10.09 -46.89
N ARG A 53 10.31 11.01 -47.14
CA ARG A 53 11.08 11.64 -46.07
C ARG A 53 10.19 12.38 -45.07
N GLN A 54 9.19 13.09 -45.55
CA GLN A 54 8.25 13.81 -44.69
C GLN A 54 7.40 12.85 -43.84
N LEU A 55 6.97 11.73 -44.40
CA LEU A 55 6.26 10.68 -43.65
C LEU A 55 7.16 9.99 -42.62
N GLU A 56 8.41 9.70 -42.96
CA GLU A 56 9.41 9.16 -42.01
C GLU A 56 9.69 10.14 -40.86
N PHE A 57 9.74 11.44 -41.17
CA PHE A 57 9.86 12.49 -40.17
C PHE A 57 8.66 12.53 -39.22
N GLN A 58 7.44 12.51 -39.76
CA GLN A 58 6.20 12.47 -38.96
C GLN A 58 6.12 11.21 -38.08
N ARG A 59 6.55 10.06 -38.60
CA ARG A 59 6.63 8.81 -37.82
C ARG A 59 7.58 8.96 -36.63
N THR A 60 8.75 9.53 -36.84
CA THR A 60 9.75 9.75 -35.78
C THR A 60 9.20 10.66 -34.68
N HIS A 61 8.47 11.71 -35.06
CA HIS A 61 7.78 12.58 -34.11
C HIS A 61 6.73 11.84 -33.28
N VAL A 62 5.87 11.04 -33.92
CA VAL A 62 4.85 10.24 -33.22
C VAL A 62 5.50 9.24 -32.27
N GLN A 63 6.59 8.59 -32.66
CA GLN A 63 7.31 7.65 -31.80
C GLN A 63 7.92 8.36 -30.59
N SER A 64 8.55 9.52 -30.77
CA SER A 64 9.08 10.32 -29.66
C SER A 64 8.00 10.69 -28.64
N ILE A 65 6.81 11.08 -29.11
CA ILE A 65 5.67 11.38 -28.23
C ILE A 65 5.24 10.14 -27.44
N ILE A 66 5.20 8.96 -28.08
CA ILE A 66 4.86 7.70 -27.41
C ILE A 66 5.86 7.40 -26.29
N TYR A 67 7.17 7.48 -26.58
CA TYR A 67 8.21 7.23 -25.58
C TYR A 67 8.14 8.21 -24.40
N ARG A 68 7.92 9.50 -24.69
CA ARG A 68 7.75 10.51 -23.64
C ARG A 68 6.51 10.25 -22.79
N LEU A 69 5.40 9.83 -23.41
CA LEU A 69 4.18 9.51 -22.69
C LEU A 69 4.40 8.33 -21.75
N GLU A 70 5.12 7.29 -22.19
CA GLU A 70 5.48 6.14 -21.37
C GLU A 70 6.41 6.50 -20.21
N ALA A 71 7.40 7.37 -20.44
CA ALA A 71 8.23 7.92 -19.38
C ALA A 71 7.42 8.72 -18.35
N VAL A 72 6.41 9.49 -18.79
CA VAL A 72 5.52 10.23 -17.88
C VAL A 72 4.61 9.28 -17.10
N THR A 73 4.04 8.24 -17.72
CA THR A 73 3.18 7.29 -17.00
C THR A 73 3.94 6.50 -15.94
N THR A 74 5.18 6.10 -16.24
CA THR A 74 6.07 5.45 -15.26
C THR A 74 6.42 6.40 -14.13
N MET A 75 6.81 7.63 -14.42
CA MET A 75 7.09 8.64 -13.39
C MET A 75 5.88 8.92 -12.49
N VAL A 76 4.67 9.03 -13.05
CA VAL A 76 3.43 9.21 -12.27
C VAL A 76 3.17 7.99 -11.38
N ARG A 77 3.40 6.78 -11.89
CA ARG A 77 3.26 5.55 -11.10
C ARG A 77 4.24 5.50 -9.94
N ASP A 78 5.50 5.85 -10.18
CA ASP A 78 6.53 5.89 -9.14
C ASP A 78 6.22 6.95 -8.10
N TRP A 79 5.72 8.11 -8.52
CA TRP A 79 5.28 9.17 -7.61
C TRP A 79 4.09 8.73 -6.74
N ILE A 80 3.10 8.03 -7.32
CA ILE A 80 2.00 7.43 -6.56
C ILE A 80 2.52 6.40 -5.56
N ASN A 81 3.44 5.53 -5.98
CA ASN A 81 4.03 4.52 -5.09
C ASN A 81 4.78 5.18 -3.92
N LEU A 82 5.57 6.22 -4.18
CA LEU A 82 6.28 6.98 -3.15
C LEU A 82 5.29 7.66 -2.18
N ARG A 83 4.24 8.29 -2.73
CA ARG A 83 3.19 8.92 -1.92
C ARG A 83 2.44 7.90 -1.06
N ASN A 84 2.14 6.74 -1.62
CA ASN A 84 1.49 5.64 -0.91
C ASN A 84 2.40 5.10 0.19
N ALA A 85 3.71 4.94 -0.06
CA ALA A 85 4.67 4.51 0.95
C ALA A 85 4.71 5.49 2.14
N HIS A 86 4.81 6.80 1.89
CA HIS A 86 4.76 7.80 2.95
C HIS A 86 3.41 7.83 3.70
N THR A 87 2.30 7.64 2.98
CA THR A 87 0.99 7.61 3.60
C THR A 87 0.83 6.36 4.46
N MET A 88 1.29 5.22 3.97
CA MET A 88 1.30 3.94 4.67
C MET A 88 2.16 4.01 5.94
N GLU A 89 3.34 4.62 5.88
CA GLU A 89 4.19 4.85 7.06
C GLU A 89 3.43 5.59 8.17
N ARG A 90 2.77 6.69 7.82
CA ARG A 90 1.97 7.48 8.78
C ARG A 90 0.76 6.70 9.29
N MET A 91 0.09 5.93 8.43
CA MET A 91 -1.02 5.06 8.84
C MET A 91 -0.54 3.97 9.78
N THR A 92 0.57 3.29 9.48
CA THR A 92 1.18 2.26 10.34
C THR A 92 1.58 2.84 11.69
N ALA A 93 2.20 4.01 11.73
CA ALA A 93 2.54 4.68 12.99
C ALA A 93 1.29 4.95 13.85
N ARG A 94 0.20 5.41 13.22
CA ARG A 94 -1.09 5.61 13.90
C ARG A 94 -1.71 4.29 14.36
N SER A 95 -1.72 3.26 13.51
CA SER A 95 -2.23 1.93 13.85
C SER A 95 -1.46 1.28 15.01
N ILE A 96 -0.15 1.51 15.12
CA ILE A 96 0.64 1.05 16.26
C ILE A 96 0.19 1.75 17.55
N LEU A 97 -0.05 3.07 17.52
CA LEU A 97 -0.57 3.83 18.66
C LEU A 97 -1.99 3.38 19.06
N GLU A 98 -2.85 3.13 18.08
CA GLU A 98 -4.20 2.58 18.30
C GLU A 98 -4.14 1.19 18.92
N ALA A 99 -3.28 0.30 18.42
CA ALA A 99 -3.09 -1.04 18.99
C ALA A 99 -2.55 -0.99 20.43
N HIS A 100 -1.65 -0.04 20.72
CA HIS A 100 -1.17 0.18 22.08
C HIS A 100 -2.30 0.63 23.01
N THR A 101 -3.12 1.59 22.56
CA THR A 101 -4.29 2.07 23.30
C THR A 101 -5.29 0.94 23.56
N MET A 102 -5.56 0.10 22.56
CA MET A 102 -6.44 -1.06 22.69
C MET A 102 -5.93 -2.05 23.75
N ARG A 103 -4.61 -2.29 23.80
CA ARG A 103 -4.00 -3.14 24.83
C ARG A 103 -4.16 -2.56 26.23
N ILE A 104 -4.00 -1.25 26.39
CA ILE A 104 -4.22 -0.59 27.68
C ILE A 104 -5.65 -0.79 28.16
N ILE A 105 -6.64 -0.56 27.28
CA ILE A 105 -8.06 -0.75 27.64
C ILE A 105 -8.34 -2.20 28.07
N ALA A 106 -7.81 -3.18 27.33
CA ALA A 106 -7.98 -4.60 27.67
C ALA A 106 -7.30 -4.97 29.01
N LEU A 107 -6.16 -4.38 29.33
CA LEU A 107 -5.52 -4.57 30.63
C LEU A 107 -6.34 -3.93 31.76
N LEU A 108 -6.93 -2.75 31.50
CA LEU A 108 -7.76 -2.05 32.47
C LEU A 108 -9.01 -2.86 32.80
N THR A 109 -9.69 -3.42 31.78
CA THR A 109 -10.85 -4.30 32.00
C THR A 109 -10.46 -5.56 32.75
N LEU A 110 -9.34 -6.19 32.41
CA LEU A 110 -8.83 -7.37 33.12
C LEU A 110 -8.49 -7.06 34.59
N CYS A 111 -8.01 -5.85 34.89
CA CYS A 111 -7.68 -5.43 36.25
C CYS A 111 -8.92 -5.09 37.08
N PHE A 112 -9.98 -4.54 36.45
CA PHE A 112 -11.22 -4.19 37.15
C PHE A 112 -12.21 -5.34 37.29
N LEU A 113 -12.19 -6.32 36.38
CA LEU A 113 -13.14 -7.43 36.41
C LEU A 113 -13.14 -8.19 37.75
N PRO A 114 -11.97 -8.52 38.37
CA PRO A 114 -11.95 -9.25 39.63
C PRO A 114 -12.39 -8.41 40.85
N PRO A 115 -11.93 -7.16 41.05
CA PRO A 115 -12.47 -6.27 42.07
C PRO A 115 -13.97 -6.02 41.96
N THR A 116 -14.52 -5.88 40.75
CA THR A 116 -15.96 -5.72 40.58
C THR A 116 -16.73 -6.97 40.99
N PHE A 117 -16.18 -8.16 40.70
CA PHE A 117 -16.72 -9.42 41.19
C PHE A 117 -16.66 -9.52 42.73
N ILE A 118 -15.56 -9.05 43.34
CA ILE A 118 -15.38 -8.90 44.80
C ILE A 118 -16.45 -8.01 45.42
N ALA A 119 -16.66 -6.83 44.86
CA ALA A 119 -17.66 -5.89 45.37
C ALA A 119 -19.08 -6.49 45.28
N GLY A 120 -19.45 -7.07 44.14
CA GLY A 120 -20.76 -7.70 43.96
C GLY A 120 -20.98 -8.91 44.88
N PHE A 121 -19.93 -9.68 45.15
CA PHE A 121 -20.00 -10.80 46.10
C PHE A 121 -20.18 -10.33 47.54
N LEU A 122 -19.52 -9.23 47.94
CA LEU A 122 -19.71 -8.63 49.27
C LEU A 122 -21.09 -7.98 49.44
N ASP A 123 -21.62 -7.37 48.38
CA ASP A 123 -22.94 -6.71 48.36
C ASP A 123 -24.10 -7.71 48.56
N MET A 124 -23.89 -8.98 48.21
CA MET A 124 -24.85 -10.07 48.46
C MET A 124 -25.04 -10.43 49.95
N GLY A 125 -24.42 -9.69 50.88
CA GLY A 125 -24.77 -9.72 52.31
C GLY A 125 -24.11 -10.81 53.15
N TYR A 126 -23.00 -11.40 52.70
CA TYR A 126 -22.26 -12.43 53.45
C TYR A 126 -21.48 -11.91 54.69
N ILE A 127 -21.52 -10.59 54.96
CA ILE A 127 -20.86 -9.96 56.11
C ILE A 127 -21.94 -9.46 57.08
N ASP A 128 -22.21 -10.21 58.15
CA ASP A 128 -23.09 -9.76 59.23
C ASP A 128 -22.28 -9.18 60.40
N LEU A 129 -22.55 -7.92 60.73
CA LEU A 129 -21.92 -7.21 61.86
C LEU A 129 -22.78 -7.39 63.12
N ILE A 130 -22.53 -8.44 63.88
CA ILE A 130 -23.30 -8.71 65.11
C ILE A 130 -22.61 -8.07 66.33
N VAL A 131 -23.19 -6.99 66.85
CA VAL A 131 -22.72 -6.35 68.10
C VAL A 131 -23.34 -7.08 69.29
N ARG A 132 -22.56 -7.89 70.03
CA ARG A 132 -22.96 -8.45 71.32
C ARG A 132 -22.03 -7.99 72.45
N LYS A 133 -22.61 -7.31 73.44
CA LYS A 133 -21.98 -6.93 74.74
C LYS A 133 -20.68 -6.13 74.59
N GLY A 134 -20.71 -4.99 73.89
CA GLY A 134 -19.61 -4.01 73.90
C GLY A 134 -18.32 -4.42 73.19
N HIS A 135 -18.26 -5.63 72.61
CA HIS A 135 -17.18 -6.08 71.76
C HIS A 135 -17.72 -6.30 70.34
N LEU A 136 -17.15 -5.60 69.36
CA LEU A 136 -17.41 -5.88 67.95
C LEU A 136 -16.89 -7.28 67.63
N ARG A 137 -17.78 -8.25 67.42
CA ARG A 137 -17.41 -9.55 66.85
C ARG A 137 -17.93 -9.56 65.42
N LEU A 138 -17.00 -9.41 64.49
CA LEU A 138 -17.23 -9.71 63.08
C LEU A 138 -17.52 -11.21 62.98
N ASP A 139 -18.79 -11.59 62.85
CA ASP A 139 -19.14 -12.99 62.56
C ASP A 139 -18.98 -13.19 61.06
N VAL A 140 -17.72 -13.39 60.69
CA VAL A 140 -17.32 -13.56 59.29
C VAL A 140 -17.73 -14.96 58.89
N GLN A 141 -18.77 -15.10 58.05
CA GLN A 141 -19.15 -16.40 57.50
C GLN A 141 -17.92 -17.05 56.83
N PRO A 142 -17.70 -18.37 56.96
CA PRO A 142 -16.49 -19.05 56.47
C PRO A 142 -16.15 -18.80 54.99
N GLY A 143 -17.17 -18.44 54.19
CA GLY A 143 -17.02 -18.05 52.79
C GLY A 143 -16.13 -16.83 52.56
N LEU A 144 -16.09 -15.85 53.48
CA LEU A 144 -15.28 -14.64 53.30
C LEU A 144 -13.77 -14.89 53.49
N TRP A 145 -13.39 -15.80 54.38
CA TRP A 145 -11.98 -16.21 54.52
C TRP A 145 -11.47 -16.97 53.30
N LEU A 146 -12.30 -17.89 52.77
CA LEU A 146 -12.02 -18.59 51.51
C LEU A 146 -11.93 -17.59 50.35
N TYR A 147 -12.79 -16.57 50.36
CA TYR A 147 -12.82 -15.54 49.35
C TYR A 147 -11.60 -14.63 49.37
N LEU A 148 -11.21 -14.14 50.55
CA LEU A 148 -9.99 -13.34 50.72
C LEU A 148 -8.75 -14.16 50.29
N ALA A 149 -8.74 -15.46 50.59
CA ALA A 149 -7.69 -16.38 50.18
C ALA A 149 -7.63 -16.58 48.64
N ILE A 150 -8.71 -16.33 47.89
CA ILE A 150 -8.76 -16.41 46.43
C ILE A 150 -8.55 -15.04 45.77
N ALA A 151 -9.06 -13.97 46.37
CA ALA A 151 -8.90 -12.61 45.88
C ALA A 151 -7.45 -12.12 45.94
N LEU A 152 -6.75 -12.41 47.04
CA LEU A 152 -5.35 -12.03 47.22
C LEU A 152 -4.42 -12.62 46.13
N PRO A 153 -4.43 -13.93 45.83
CA PRO A 153 -3.60 -14.48 44.77
C PRO A 153 -4.05 -14.00 43.39
N LEU A 154 -5.33 -13.70 43.18
CA LEU A 154 -5.81 -13.20 41.90
C LEU A 154 -5.25 -11.80 41.59
N VAL A 155 -5.22 -10.90 42.58
CA VAL A 155 -4.55 -9.59 42.46
C VAL A 155 -3.04 -9.78 42.22
N LEU A 156 -2.42 -10.73 42.92
CA LEU A 156 -1.01 -11.06 42.76
C LEU A 156 -0.70 -11.60 41.36
N ILE A 157 -1.55 -12.44 40.78
CA ILE A 157 -1.43 -12.97 39.42
C ILE A 157 -1.51 -11.85 38.39
N ILE A 158 -2.44 -10.90 38.54
CA ILE A 158 -2.58 -9.75 37.64
C ILE A 158 -1.31 -8.89 37.70
N MET A 159 -0.83 -8.58 38.92
CA MET A 159 0.39 -7.79 39.11
C MET A 159 1.64 -8.49 38.57
N ILE A 160 1.77 -9.80 38.81
CA ILE A 160 2.84 -10.64 38.25
C ILE A 160 2.78 -10.65 36.73
N SER A 161 1.60 -10.80 36.12
CA SER A 161 1.43 -10.80 34.67
C SER A 161 1.87 -9.49 34.04
N TYR A 162 1.56 -8.37 34.68
CA TYR A 162 1.98 -7.04 34.25
C TYR A 162 3.50 -6.86 34.34
N ILE A 163 4.11 -7.21 35.49
CA ILE A 163 5.56 -7.11 35.69
C ILE A 163 6.33 -8.02 34.73
N LEU A 164 5.84 -9.24 34.46
CA LEU A 164 6.45 -10.15 33.49
C LEU A 164 6.35 -9.62 32.07
N TRP A 165 5.21 -9.04 31.69
CA TRP A 165 5.02 -8.43 30.39
C TRP A 165 5.95 -7.23 30.20
N ASP A 166 6.01 -6.33 31.18
CA ASP A 166 6.85 -5.14 31.15
C ASP A 166 8.33 -5.50 31.11
N ARG A 167 8.80 -6.41 31.98
CA ARG A 167 10.19 -6.89 31.94
C ARG A 167 10.54 -7.58 30.62
N ARG A 168 9.62 -8.30 30.00
CA ARG A 168 9.84 -8.93 28.69
C ARG A 168 9.94 -7.88 27.58
N ASN A 169 9.14 -6.81 27.64
CA ASN A 169 9.20 -5.73 26.66
C ASN A 169 10.45 -4.86 26.82
N VAL A 170 10.85 -4.54 28.06
CA VAL A 170 12.09 -3.79 28.35
C VAL A 170 13.33 -4.57 27.91
N ARG A 171 13.40 -5.88 28.17
CA ARG A 171 14.52 -6.73 27.70
C ARG A 171 14.59 -6.82 26.17
N ARG A 172 13.46 -6.75 25.47
CA ARG A 172 13.40 -6.72 24.01
C ARG A 172 13.84 -5.36 23.44
N ALA A 173 13.55 -4.26 24.12
CA ALA A 173 14.00 -2.92 23.72
C ALA A 173 15.53 -2.76 23.80
N VAL A 174 16.17 -3.30 24.83
CA VAL A 174 17.64 -3.24 25.01
C VAL A 174 18.38 -4.12 23.98
N ARG A 175 17.82 -5.26 23.58
CA ARG A 175 18.46 -6.15 22.58
C ARG A 175 18.47 -5.54 21.17
N ASN A 176 17.45 -4.78 20.79
CA ASN A 176 17.35 -4.18 19.46
C ASN A 176 18.24 -2.93 19.27
N HIS A 177 18.70 -2.27 20.33
CA HIS A 177 19.68 -1.17 20.26
C HIS A 177 21.14 -1.63 20.22
N SER A 178 21.40 -2.94 20.26
CA SER A 178 22.77 -3.50 20.18
C SER A 178 23.16 -4.01 18.77
N HIS A 179 22.26 -3.88 17.80
CA HIS A 179 22.45 -4.35 16.42
C HIS A 179 22.14 -3.28 15.35
N VAL A 180 22.03 -2.01 15.76
CA VAL A 180 22.06 -0.84 14.87
C VAL A 180 23.30 -0.04 15.23
#